data_AF-A0A6A4ZT26-F1
#
_entry.id   AF-A0A6A4ZT26-F1
#
_cell.length_a   1.000
_cell.length_b   1.000
_cell.length_c   1.000
_cell.angle_alpha   90.00
_cell.angle_beta   90.00
_cell.angle_gamma   90.00
#
_symmetry.space_group_name_H-M   'P 1'
#
loop_
_entity.id
_entity.type
_entity.pdbx_description
1 polymer ?
#
loop_
_entity_poly.entity_id
_entity_poly.type
_entity_poly.pdbx_seq_one_letter_code
_entity_poly.pdbx_strand_id
1 'polypeptide(L)'
;MVFLEAPAGVGFSQPLLASSDYNDHTTAANTHEFLRVFFDAYPSFQNRPFYIAGESYAGRYIPFLITKLLASPLPKVHLVGFLIGNPSTNYEIDHNSYVDYYYTHGLISLENYLAVGAACGDNVGRCVVSSVNCSAACEAALQDGILSIDEPALNRYYIYGDVCLLNKSQAHPFKYRNLRPPPTPLSDAVTTP
;
A
#
# COMPACT_ATOMS: atom_id res chain seq x y z
N MET A 1 -2.62 -3.08 19.48
CA MET A 1 -2.41 -2.81 18.05
C MET A 1 -0.95 -3.13 17.75
N VAL A 2 -0.70 -3.86 16.67
CA VAL A 2 0.66 -4.25 16.22
C VAL A 2 0.87 -3.61 14.86
N PHE A 3 1.98 -2.89 14.70
CA PHE A 3 2.39 -2.34 13.42
C PHE A 3 3.48 -3.24 12.83
N LEU A 4 3.29 -3.65 11.58
CA LEU A 4 4.21 -4.52 10.86
C LEU A 4 4.75 -3.76 9.66
N GLU A 5 6.08 -3.61 9.62
CA GLU A 5 6.77 -3.15 8.42
C GLU A 5 6.93 -4.32 7.45
N ALA A 6 6.20 -4.31 6.34
CA ALA A 6 6.23 -5.36 5.32
C ALA A 6 6.06 -4.77 3.92
N PRO A 7 6.58 -5.42 2.87
CA PRO A 7 7.43 -6.62 2.88
C PRO A 7 8.85 -6.36 3.42
N ALA A 8 9.68 -7.40 3.48
CA ALA A 8 11.09 -7.25 3.84
C ALA A 8 11.77 -6.21 2.92
N GLY A 9 12.58 -5.32 3.49
CA GLY A 9 13.10 -4.12 2.79
C GLY A 9 12.37 -2.83 3.14
N VAL A 10 11.15 -2.89 3.68
CA VAL A 10 10.43 -1.71 4.20
C VAL A 10 10.93 -1.38 5.60
N GLY A 11 11.33 -0.11 5.81
CA GLY A 11 11.75 0.40 7.12
C GLY A 11 12.92 -0.39 7.70
N PHE A 12 12.72 -1.02 8.85
CA PHE A 12 13.72 -1.86 9.52
C PHE A 12 13.60 -3.35 9.18
N SER A 13 12.59 -3.77 8.43
CA SER A 13 12.46 -5.16 8.00
C SER A 13 13.55 -5.50 6.99
N GLN A 14 14.29 -6.58 7.27
CA GLN A 14 15.46 -7.03 6.51
C GLN A 14 15.37 -8.56 6.31
N PRO A 15 16.10 -9.13 5.33
CA PRO A 15 16.92 -8.45 4.31
C PRO A 15 16.07 -7.94 3.13
N LEU A 16 16.72 -7.24 2.19
CA LEU A 16 16.13 -7.04 0.85
C LEU A 16 15.98 -8.40 0.15
N LEU A 17 14.85 -8.59 -0.53
CA LEU A 17 14.60 -9.75 -1.38
C LEU A 17 15.06 -9.51 -2.82
N ALA A 18 15.11 -10.57 -3.63
CA ALA A 18 15.25 -10.42 -5.06
C ALA A 18 14.01 -9.69 -5.63
N SER A 19 14.20 -8.92 -6.70
CA SER A 19 13.11 -8.14 -7.31
C SER A 19 11.92 -9.00 -7.75
N SER A 20 12.16 -10.25 -8.17
CA SER A 20 11.11 -11.23 -8.52
C SER A 20 10.23 -11.66 -7.34
N ASP A 21 10.72 -11.49 -6.11
CA ASP A 21 10.07 -12.00 -4.91
C ASP A 21 9.14 -10.96 -4.28
N TYR A 22 9.20 -9.70 -4.73
CA TYR A 22 8.24 -8.66 -4.35
C TYR A 22 6.92 -8.83 -5.10
N ASN A 23 6.10 -9.75 -4.62
CA ASN A 23 4.74 -9.96 -5.11
C ASN A 23 3.78 -10.22 -3.93
N ASP A 24 2.47 -10.15 -4.22
CA ASP A 24 1.44 -10.23 -3.20
C ASP A 24 1.39 -11.61 -2.51
N HIS A 25 1.69 -12.69 -3.25
CA HIS A 25 1.73 -14.05 -2.70
C HIS A 25 2.88 -14.23 -1.71
N THR A 26 4.10 -13.79 -2.08
CA THR A 26 5.27 -13.84 -1.19
C THR A 26 5.04 -12.97 0.04
N THR A 27 4.49 -11.76 -0.14
CA THR A 27 4.21 -10.84 0.98
C THR A 27 3.20 -11.44 1.95
N ALA A 28 2.13 -12.06 1.45
CA ALA A 28 1.14 -12.75 2.28
C ALA A 28 1.73 -13.97 3.00
N ALA A 29 2.57 -14.77 2.33
CA ALA A 29 3.24 -15.92 2.94
C ALA A 29 4.19 -15.50 4.08
N ASN A 30 5.00 -14.47 3.86
CA ASN A 30 5.92 -13.94 4.87
C ASN A 30 5.16 -13.31 6.05
N THR A 31 4.06 -12.61 5.77
CA THR A 31 3.21 -12.03 6.83
C THR A 31 2.49 -13.12 7.64
N HIS A 32 2.05 -14.18 6.99
CA HIS A 32 1.47 -15.35 7.66
C HIS A 32 2.48 -16.03 8.59
N GLU A 33 3.72 -16.21 8.13
CA GLU A 33 4.81 -16.74 8.96
C GLU A 33 5.16 -15.81 10.12
N PHE A 34 5.19 -14.50 9.89
CA PHE A 34 5.33 -13.52 10.97
C PHE A 34 4.24 -13.70 12.02
N LEU A 35 2.97 -13.83 11.62
CA LEU A 35 1.87 -14.04 12.58
C LEU A 35 2.06 -15.32 13.39
N ARG A 36 2.47 -16.42 12.75
CA ARG A 36 2.76 -17.69 13.44
C ARG A 36 3.81 -17.48 14.53
N VAL A 37 4.97 -16.95 14.16
CA VAL A 37 6.08 -16.69 15.09
C VAL A 37 5.68 -15.68 16.17
N PHE A 38 4.92 -14.65 15.81
CA PHE A 38 4.44 -13.64 16.75
C PHE A 38 3.52 -14.23 17.81
N PHE A 39 2.51 -15.03 17.43
CA PHE A 39 1.61 -15.64 18.41
C PHE A 39 2.28 -16.73 19.24
N ASP A 40 3.31 -17.41 18.73
CA ASP A 40 4.14 -18.33 19.51
C ASP A 40 4.99 -17.58 20.55
N ALA A 41 5.60 -16.46 20.16
CA ALA A 41 6.42 -15.62 21.03
C ALA A 41 5.60 -14.86 22.09
N TYR A 42 4.34 -14.55 21.80
CA TYR A 42 3.43 -13.84 22.71
C TYR A 42 2.14 -14.62 22.98
N PRO A 43 2.19 -15.72 23.76
CA PRO A 43 1.03 -16.58 24.03
C PRO A 43 -0.16 -15.85 24.66
N SER A 44 0.08 -14.74 25.34
CA SER A 44 -0.97 -13.92 25.96
C SER A 44 -1.94 -13.28 24.95
N PHE A 45 -1.57 -13.22 23.66
CA PHE A 45 -2.45 -12.76 22.57
C PHE A 45 -3.22 -13.89 21.87
N GLN A 46 -2.90 -15.16 22.14
CA GLN A 46 -3.63 -16.30 21.58
C GLN A 46 -5.09 -16.31 22.04
N ASN A 47 -5.98 -16.87 21.21
CA ASN A 47 -7.42 -16.98 21.39
C ASN A 47 -8.19 -15.65 21.53
N ARG A 48 -7.51 -14.50 21.40
CA ARG A 48 -8.18 -13.20 21.36
C ARG A 48 -8.82 -12.97 19.99
N PRO A 49 -9.89 -12.15 19.91
CA PRO A 49 -10.37 -11.61 18.64
C PRO A 49 -9.22 -10.93 17.88
N PHE A 50 -8.94 -11.42 16.68
CA PHE A 50 -7.90 -10.90 15.81
C PHE A 50 -8.54 -10.15 14.64
N TYR A 51 -8.08 -8.91 14.43
CA TYR A 51 -8.52 -8.06 13.32
C TYR A 51 -7.30 -7.60 12.53
N ILE A 52 -7.47 -7.43 11.22
CA ILE A 52 -6.43 -6.94 10.33
C ILE A 52 -6.90 -5.60 9.75
N ALA A 53 -6.08 -4.56 9.87
CA ALA A 53 -6.39 -3.25 9.33
C ALA A 53 -5.24 -2.72 8.48
N GLY A 54 -5.55 -1.92 7.46
CA GLY A 54 -4.56 -1.30 6.58
C GLY A 54 -5.19 -0.28 5.64
N GLU A 55 -4.35 0.36 4.83
CA GLU A 55 -4.77 1.45 3.93
C GLU A 55 -4.13 1.28 2.55
N SER A 56 -4.73 1.90 1.52
CA SER A 56 -4.12 2.04 0.20
C SER A 56 -3.84 0.68 -0.43
N TYR A 57 -2.57 0.37 -0.74
CA TYR A 57 -2.20 -0.94 -1.32
C TYR A 57 -2.43 -2.12 -0.36
N ALA A 58 -2.73 -1.87 0.93
CA ALA A 58 -3.23 -2.91 1.82
C ALA A 58 -4.58 -3.50 1.34
N GLY A 59 -5.29 -2.83 0.43
CA GLY A 59 -6.40 -3.41 -0.33
C GLY A 59 -6.03 -4.65 -1.14
N ARG A 60 -4.73 -4.85 -1.43
CA ARG A 60 -4.17 -6.11 -1.94
C ARG A 60 -3.63 -6.98 -0.83
N TYR A 61 -2.80 -6.44 0.06
CA TYR A 61 -2.13 -7.23 1.10
C TYR A 61 -3.10 -8.00 2.01
N ILE A 62 -4.18 -7.34 2.44
CA ILE A 62 -5.13 -7.92 3.39
C ILE A 62 -5.93 -9.07 2.77
N PRO A 63 -6.58 -8.95 1.60
CA PRO A 63 -7.27 -10.08 0.97
C PRO A 63 -6.35 -11.27 0.66
N PHE A 64 -5.11 -11.03 0.22
CA PHE A 64 -4.14 -12.11 0.00
C PHE A 64 -3.76 -12.82 1.30
N LEU A 65 -3.53 -12.07 2.38
CA LEU A 65 -3.24 -12.63 3.70
C LEU A 65 -4.44 -13.41 4.27
N ILE A 66 -5.66 -12.89 4.12
CA ILE A 66 -6.88 -13.59 4.54
C ILE A 66 -7.01 -14.91 3.78
N THR A 67 -6.82 -14.88 2.46
CA THR A 67 -6.84 -16.10 1.63
C THR A 67 -5.81 -17.12 2.15
N LYS A 68 -4.60 -16.66 2.50
CA LYS A 68 -3.56 -17.51 3.08
C LYS A 68 -3.96 -18.08 4.46
N LEU A 69 -4.56 -17.28 5.34
CA LEU A 69 -5.03 -17.71 6.66
C LEU A 69 -6.20 -18.69 6.58
N LEU A 70 -7.08 -18.56 5.58
CA LEU A 70 -8.18 -19.51 5.36
C LEU A 70 -7.65 -20.84 4.80
N ALA A 71 -6.69 -20.80 3.89
CA ALA A 71 -6.06 -21.99 3.31
C ALA A 71 -5.11 -22.71 4.29
N SER A 72 -4.45 -21.95 5.17
CA SER A 72 -3.54 -22.45 6.19
C SER A 72 -3.83 -21.77 7.53
N PRO A 73 -4.86 -22.22 8.26
CA PRO A 73 -5.23 -21.63 9.54
C PRO A 73 -4.10 -21.76 10.57
N LEU A 74 -3.88 -20.69 11.33
CA LEU A 74 -2.96 -20.70 12.46
C LEU A 74 -3.72 -21.14 13.73
N PRO A 75 -3.23 -22.15 14.47
CA PRO A 75 -3.87 -22.58 15.71
C PRO A 75 -4.00 -21.42 16.71
N LYS A 76 -5.15 -21.32 17.39
CA LYS A 76 -5.41 -20.30 18.42
C LYS A 76 -5.36 -18.85 17.91
N VAL A 77 -5.42 -18.62 16.60
CA VAL A 77 -5.57 -17.30 15.99
C VAL A 77 -6.98 -17.19 15.43
N HIS A 78 -7.81 -16.33 16.03
CA HIS A 78 -9.23 -16.22 15.70
C HIS A 78 -9.48 -14.95 14.90
N LEU A 79 -9.33 -15.02 13.58
CA LEU A 79 -9.67 -13.89 12.69
C LEU A 79 -11.17 -13.60 12.78
N VAL A 80 -11.52 -12.41 13.25
CA VAL A 80 -12.91 -11.95 13.39
C VAL A 80 -13.31 -11.01 12.26
N GLY A 81 -12.38 -10.22 11.74
CA GLY A 81 -12.68 -9.32 10.64
C GLY A 81 -11.47 -8.53 10.16
N PHE A 82 -11.72 -7.67 9.19
CA PHE A 82 -10.71 -6.77 8.65
C PHE A 82 -11.31 -5.43 8.25
N LEU A 83 -10.47 -4.42 8.16
CA LEU A 83 -10.83 -3.06 7.74
C LEU A 83 -9.78 -2.55 6.76
N ILE A 84 -10.22 -1.90 5.67
CA ILE A 84 -9.30 -1.31 4.69
C ILE A 84 -9.74 0.12 4.38
N GLY A 85 -8.87 1.09 4.66
CA GLY A 85 -9.08 2.50 4.32
C GLY A 85 -8.59 2.81 2.92
N ASN A 86 -9.39 3.56 2.14
CA ASN A 86 -9.07 4.02 0.78
C ASN A 86 -8.31 2.97 -0.07
N PRO A 87 -8.87 1.75 -0.22
CA PRO A 87 -8.12 0.60 -0.72
C PRO A 87 -7.89 0.64 -2.22
N SER A 88 -6.76 0.08 -2.68
CA SER A 88 -6.65 -0.42 -4.05
C SER A 88 -7.22 -1.84 -4.12
N THR A 89 -8.32 -2.01 -4.86
CA THR A 89 -9.10 -3.26 -4.92
C THR A 89 -9.13 -3.84 -6.33
N ASN A 90 -9.51 -3.04 -7.32
CA ASN A 90 -9.65 -3.45 -8.70
C ASN A 90 -9.19 -2.31 -9.60
N TYR A 91 -8.21 -2.61 -10.44
CA TYR A 91 -7.56 -1.60 -11.24
C TYR A 91 -8.50 -0.92 -12.24
N GLU A 92 -9.45 -1.65 -12.82
CA GLU A 92 -10.39 -1.08 -13.78
C GLU A 92 -11.42 -0.21 -13.05
N ILE A 93 -12.04 -0.74 -12.00
CA ILE A 93 -13.09 -0.03 -11.25
C ILE A 93 -12.51 1.21 -10.56
N ASP A 94 -11.41 1.05 -9.82
CA ASP A 94 -10.81 2.14 -9.04
C ASP A 94 -10.36 3.28 -9.96
N HIS A 95 -9.68 2.98 -11.08
CA HIS A 95 -9.18 4.02 -11.98
C HIS A 95 -10.25 4.60 -12.90
N ASN A 96 -11.26 3.83 -13.30
CA ASN A 96 -12.41 4.38 -14.03
C ASN A 96 -13.08 5.51 -13.20
N SER A 97 -13.16 5.32 -11.88
CA SER A 97 -13.78 6.28 -10.98
C SER A 97 -13.05 7.63 -10.89
N TYR A 98 -11.79 7.72 -11.33
CA TYR A 98 -11.03 8.99 -11.29
C TYR A 98 -11.68 10.04 -12.17
N VAL A 99 -12.20 9.68 -13.34
CA VAL A 99 -12.82 10.67 -14.24
C VAL A 99 -14.04 11.31 -13.59
N ASP A 100 -14.90 10.49 -12.98
CA ASP A 100 -16.06 10.97 -12.23
C ASP A 100 -15.65 11.77 -10.99
N TYR A 101 -14.65 11.31 -10.24
CA TYR A 101 -14.15 12.00 -9.07
C TYR A 101 -13.63 13.40 -9.43
N TYR A 102 -12.80 13.51 -10.48
CA TYR A 102 -12.20 14.78 -10.88
C TYR A 102 -13.26 15.75 -11.39
N TYR A 103 -14.23 15.29 -12.18
CA TYR A 103 -15.33 16.13 -12.64
C TYR A 103 -16.21 16.63 -11.49
N THR A 104 -16.65 15.73 -10.60
CA THR A 104 -17.55 16.07 -9.50
C THR A 104 -16.90 16.97 -8.43
N HIS A 105 -15.58 17.05 -8.40
CA HIS A 105 -14.81 17.94 -7.53
C HIS A 105 -14.29 19.21 -8.24
N GLY A 106 -14.71 19.45 -9.49
CA GLY A 106 -14.35 20.66 -10.25
C GLY A 106 -12.90 20.72 -10.69
N LEU A 107 -12.22 19.58 -10.80
CA LEU A 107 -10.83 19.48 -11.25
C LEU A 107 -10.70 19.41 -12.78
N ILE A 108 -11.77 19.05 -13.47
CA ILE A 108 -11.87 19.07 -14.94
C ILE A 108 -13.20 19.69 -15.37
N SER A 109 -13.25 20.24 -16.59
CA SER A 109 -14.46 20.84 -17.14
C SER A 109 -15.49 19.79 -17.61
N LEU A 110 -16.74 20.20 -17.77
CA LEU A 110 -17.79 19.35 -18.35
C LEU A 110 -17.44 18.96 -19.80
N GLU A 111 -16.85 19.86 -20.57
CA GLU A 111 -16.40 19.62 -21.93
C GLU A 111 -15.34 18.51 -21.97
N ASN A 112 -14.36 18.56 -21.06
CA ASN A 112 -13.34 17.52 -20.94
C ASN A 112 -13.93 16.18 -20.49
N TYR A 113 -14.81 16.18 -19.48
CA TYR A 113 -15.50 14.98 -18.99
C TYR A 113 -16.26 14.25 -20.12
N LEU A 114 -17.04 15.00 -20.91
CA LEU A 114 -17.78 14.45 -22.05
C LEU A 114 -16.85 13.97 -23.18
N ALA A 115 -15.76 14.69 -23.45
CA ALA A 115 -14.78 14.31 -24.46
C ALA A 115 -14.07 12.99 -24.09
N VAL A 116 -13.69 12.83 -22.82
CA VAL A 116 -13.09 11.59 -22.30
C VAL A 116 -14.06 10.43 -22.44
N GLY A 117 -15.32 10.60 -22.02
CA GLY A 117 -16.35 9.54 -22.17
C GLY A 117 -16.55 9.13 -23.63
N ALA A 118 -16.58 10.09 -24.56
CA ALA A 118 -16.76 9.82 -25.98
C ALA A 118 -15.54 9.14 -26.64
N ALA A 119 -14.32 9.50 -26.22
CA ALA A 119 -13.08 9.03 -26.86
C ALA A 119 -12.53 7.73 -26.26
N CYS A 120 -12.74 7.49 -24.97
CA CYS A 120 -12.18 6.36 -24.23
C CYS A 120 -13.17 5.19 -24.03
N GLY A 121 -14.48 5.45 -24.07
CA GLY A 121 -15.50 4.46 -23.72
C GLY A 121 -15.43 4.01 -22.26
N ASP A 122 -15.84 2.77 -21.99
CA ASP A 122 -16.09 2.30 -20.62
C ASP A 122 -14.84 1.93 -19.80
N ASN A 123 -13.66 1.79 -20.43
CA ASN A 123 -12.41 1.41 -19.76
C ASN A 123 -11.37 2.54 -19.83
N VAL A 124 -11.80 3.72 -19.40
CA VAL A 124 -10.95 4.91 -19.32
C VAL A 124 -9.84 4.76 -18.27
N GLY A 125 -10.12 4.05 -17.18
CA GLY A 125 -9.25 3.82 -16.06
C GLY A 125 -7.92 3.21 -16.46
N ARG A 126 -7.90 2.27 -17.42
CA ARG A 126 -6.65 1.75 -18.00
C ARG A 126 -5.78 2.87 -18.59
N CYS A 127 -6.40 3.81 -19.30
CA CYS A 127 -5.74 4.90 -20.01
C CYS A 127 -5.29 6.05 -19.09
N VAL A 128 -5.85 6.16 -17.89
CA VAL A 128 -5.44 7.14 -16.86
C VAL A 128 -4.08 6.80 -16.24
N VAL A 129 -3.73 5.51 -16.23
CA VAL A 129 -2.58 4.96 -15.48
C VAL A 129 -1.54 4.28 -16.36
N SER A 130 -1.90 3.98 -17.61
CA SER A 130 -1.03 3.37 -18.61
C SER A 130 -1.47 3.81 -20.00
N SER A 131 -0.53 3.99 -20.93
CA SER A 131 -0.85 4.27 -22.35
C SER A 131 -1.08 2.99 -23.18
N VAL A 132 -1.15 1.81 -22.54
CA VAL A 132 -1.27 0.56 -23.28
C VAL A 132 -2.68 0.41 -23.88
N ASN A 133 -2.74 0.26 -25.20
CA ASN A 133 -3.95 0.06 -26.00
C ASN A 133 -4.98 1.21 -25.86
N CYS A 134 -4.52 2.44 -25.74
CA CYS A 134 -5.39 3.62 -25.72
C CYS A 134 -5.46 4.24 -27.11
N SER A 135 -6.63 4.74 -27.53
CA SER A 135 -6.75 5.44 -28.80
C SER A 135 -6.08 6.81 -28.70
N ALA A 136 -5.50 7.31 -29.78
CA ALA A 136 -4.90 8.65 -29.79
C ALA A 136 -5.90 9.75 -29.38
N ALA A 137 -7.19 9.57 -29.72
CA ALA A 137 -8.26 10.47 -29.29
C ALA A 137 -8.49 10.43 -27.78
N CYS A 138 -8.50 9.22 -27.17
CA CYS A 138 -8.64 9.06 -25.72
C CYS A 138 -7.44 9.66 -24.98
N GLU A 139 -6.22 9.37 -25.44
CA GLU A 139 -5.01 9.95 -24.87
C GLU A 139 -5.04 11.48 -24.93
N ALA A 140 -5.41 12.05 -26.08
CA ALA A 140 -5.53 13.51 -26.22
C ALA A 140 -6.57 14.11 -25.25
N ALA A 141 -7.74 13.48 -25.11
CA ALA A 141 -8.77 13.94 -24.18
C ALA A 141 -8.32 13.87 -22.70
N LEU A 142 -7.61 12.80 -22.33
CA LEU A 142 -7.05 12.64 -20.99
C LEU A 142 -5.93 13.64 -20.70
N GLN A 143 -5.08 13.93 -21.70
CA GLN A 143 -4.01 14.93 -21.62
C GLN A 143 -4.54 16.36 -21.47
N ASP A 144 -5.68 16.67 -22.09
CA ASP A 144 -6.33 17.98 -21.94
C ASP A 144 -6.89 18.21 -20.52
N GLY A 145 -7.16 17.14 -19.77
CA GLY A 145 -7.75 17.19 -18.43
C GLY A 145 -6.89 16.52 -17.36
N ILE A 146 -7.30 15.31 -16.96
CA ILE A 146 -6.77 14.60 -15.77
C ILE A 146 -5.24 14.50 -15.77
N LEU A 147 -4.61 14.27 -16.92
CA LEU A 147 -3.17 14.06 -17.03
C LEU A 147 -2.36 15.36 -17.10
N SER A 148 -2.99 16.53 -17.25
CA SER A 148 -2.31 17.85 -17.21
C SER A 148 -2.32 18.51 -15.83
N ILE A 149 -2.93 17.86 -14.83
CA ILE A 149 -3.01 18.42 -13.47
C ILE A 149 -1.62 18.56 -12.87
N ASP A 150 -1.36 19.74 -12.31
CA ASP A 150 -0.11 20.07 -11.62
C ASP A 150 -0.08 19.37 -10.24
N GLU A 151 0.31 18.09 -10.24
CA GLU A 151 0.49 17.25 -9.05
C GLU A 151 1.43 17.88 -7.99
N PRO A 152 2.51 18.62 -8.34
CA PRO A 152 3.26 19.41 -7.36
C PRO A 152 2.43 20.50 -6.65
N ALA A 153 1.46 21.11 -7.35
CA ALA A 153 0.59 22.15 -6.80
C ALA A 153 -0.70 21.61 -6.17
N LEU A 154 -1.07 20.35 -6.44
CA LEU A 154 -2.26 19.69 -5.91
C LEU A 154 -1.91 18.41 -5.14
N ASN A 155 -2.26 18.36 -3.86
CA ASN A 155 -2.13 17.12 -3.10
C ASN A 155 -3.25 16.13 -3.49
N ARG A 156 -2.96 15.17 -4.37
CA ARG A 156 -3.95 14.14 -4.77
C ARG A 156 -4.45 13.24 -3.62
N TYR A 157 -3.72 13.14 -2.52
CA TYR A 157 -4.15 12.38 -1.34
C TYR A 157 -5.12 13.19 -0.47
N TYR A 158 -5.14 14.52 -0.62
CA TYR A 158 -6.05 15.41 0.07
C TYR A 158 -6.23 16.72 -0.71
N ILE A 159 -7.19 16.73 -1.65
CA ILE A 159 -7.34 17.81 -2.65
C ILE A 159 -7.69 19.19 -2.09
N TYR A 160 -8.10 19.27 -0.82
CA TYR A 160 -8.36 20.53 -0.10
C TYR A 160 -7.27 20.89 0.90
N GLY A 161 -6.24 20.05 1.01
CA GLY A 161 -5.11 20.24 1.91
C GLY A 161 -3.96 21.00 1.28
N ASP A 162 -3.10 21.56 2.13
CA ASP A 162 -1.88 22.20 1.69
C ASP A 162 -0.89 21.19 1.08
N VAL A 163 -0.05 21.68 0.17
CA VAL A 163 1.08 20.93 -0.38
C VAL A 163 2.31 21.10 0.52
N CYS A 164 3.08 20.02 0.67
CA CYS A 164 4.33 20.08 1.42
C CYS A 164 5.40 20.79 0.59
N LEU A 165 5.79 22.00 1.00
CA LEU A 165 6.85 22.78 0.34
C LEU A 165 8.27 22.38 0.79
N LEU A 166 8.39 21.38 1.66
CA LEU A 166 9.69 20.92 2.13
C LEU A 166 10.38 20.05 1.07
N ASN A 167 11.61 20.41 0.73
CA ASN A 167 12.44 19.61 -0.16
C ASN A 167 12.94 18.34 0.56
N LYS A 168 13.14 17.24 -0.18
CA LYS A 168 13.61 15.94 0.36
C LYS A 168 14.87 16.05 1.23
N SER A 169 15.74 17.03 0.97
CA SER A 169 16.98 17.28 1.71
C SER A 169 16.80 18.02 3.04
N GLN A 170 15.65 18.67 3.27
CA GLN A 170 15.37 19.42 4.49
C GLN A 170 15.02 18.53 5.69
N ALA A 171 14.93 17.21 5.48
CA ALA A 171 14.87 16.21 6.55
C ALA A 171 16.27 15.78 7.07
N HIS A 172 17.35 16.06 6.33
CA HIS A 172 18.74 15.77 6.80
C HIS A 172 19.16 16.42 8.14
N PRO A 173 18.61 17.56 8.59
CA PRO A 173 18.85 18.07 9.94
C PRO A 173 18.41 17.10 11.04
N PHE A 174 17.40 16.25 10.76
CA PHE A 174 16.99 15.15 11.63
C PHE A 174 17.92 13.94 11.40
N LYS A 175 19.19 14.07 11.80
CA LYS A 175 20.14 12.96 11.75
C LYS A 175 19.62 11.82 12.63
N TYR A 176 19.40 10.66 12.02
CA TYR A 176 19.26 9.40 12.76
C TYR A 176 20.50 9.20 13.65
N ARG A 177 20.34 9.37 14.96
CA ARG A 177 21.30 8.84 15.93
C ARG A 177 20.90 7.38 16.14
N ASN A 178 21.74 6.45 15.70
CA ASN A 178 21.60 5.04 16.06
C ASN A 178 21.66 4.92 17.59
N LEU A 179 20.51 4.91 18.25
CA LEU A 179 20.38 4.66 19.69
C LEU A 179 20.22 3.17 19.99
N ARG A 180 20.51 2.27 19.03
CA ARG A 180 20.59 0.84 19.36
C ARG A 180 21.67 0.67 20.42
N PRO A 181 21.35 0.18 21.62
CA PRO A 181 22.37 -0.28 22.54
C PRO A 181 23.20 -1.34 21.81
N PRO A 182 24.54 -1.35 21.96
CA PRO A 182 25.33 -2.45 21.44
C PRO A 182 24.74 -3.77 21.99
N PRO A 183 24.68 -4.83 21.17
CA PRO A 183 24.23 -6.13 21.65
C PRO A 183 25.06 -6.48 22.88
N THR A 184 24.38 -6.78 23.99
CA THR A 184 25.04 -7.27 25.19
C THR A 184 25.79 -8.54 24.79
N PRO A 185 27.09 -8.67 25.08
CA PRO A 185 27.80 -9.91 24.83
C PRO A 185 27.01 -11.03 25.49
N LEU A 186 26.61 -12.03 24.71
CA LEU A 186 26.19 -13.30 25.28
C LEU A 186 27.38 -13.76 26.12
N SER A 187 27.23 -13.74 27.43
CA SER A 187 28.25 -14.30 28.31
C SER A 187 28.41 -15.75 27.91
N ASP A 188 29.61 -16.12 27.46
CA ASP A 188 30.01 -17.50 27.26
C ASP A 188 29.65 -18.27 28.52
N ALA A 189 28.59 -19.09 28.42
CA ALA A 189 28.25 -20.05 29.44
C ALA A 189 29.35 -21.12 29.43
N VAL A 190 30.39 -20.81 30.21
CA VAL A 190 31.25 -21.71 30.99
C VAL A 190 31.43 -23.10 30.39
N THR A 191 32.59 -23.28 29.76
CA THR A 191 33.22 -24.58 29.63
C THR A 191 33.54 -25.18 31.01
N THR A 192 33.05 -26.39 31.23
CA THR A 192 33.69 -27.54 31.92
C THR A 192 33.80 -27.52 33.46
N PRO A 193 33.91 -28.70 34.13
CA PRO A 193 34.19 -30.05 33.63
C PRO A 193 32.99 -31.02 33.58
#